data_AF-A0A2N9WSX2-F1
#
_entry.id   AF-A0A2N9WSX2-F1
#
_cell.length_a   1.000
_cell.length_b   1.000
_cell.length_c   1.000
_cell.angle_alpha   90.00
_cell.angle_beta   90.00
_cell.angle_gamma   90.00
#
_symmetry.space_group_name_H-M   'P 1'
#
loop_
_entity.id
_entity.type
_entity.pdbx_description
1 polymer ?
#
loop_
_entity_poly.entity_id
_entity_poly.type
_entity_poly.pdbx_seq_one_letter_code
_entity_poly.pdbx_strand_id
1 'polypeptide(L)'
;MFNLSAWAETTKTNTTAGTQFEAALLCKSAPIDARDSDITTQLNKQKITVKNLEKDGLINLEYRFTKPLQIANASVSVVRYLGDSGSYFFAVAKGDMATFAKSIDAKPVPVQLKETLSWGDINQYYQHTTDVTADNPYPDTILIGRDKTSKQGEFYFGCLRFDY
;
A
#
# COMPACT_ATOMS: atom_id res chain seq x y z
N MET A 1 -0.67 -28.30 -0.99
CA MET A 1 0.62 -27.98 -1.64
C MET A 1 0.50 -26.58 -2.19
N PHE A 2 1.13 -25.61 -1.52
CA PHE A 2 1.13 -24.22 -1.97
C PHE A 2 2.06 -24.12 -3.18
N ASN A 3 1.50 -23.71 -4.31
CA ASN A 3 2.21 -23.64 -5.57
C ASN A 3 3.14 -22.42 -5.56
N LEU A 4 4.45 -22.67 -5.37
CA LEU A 4 5.53 -21.69 -5.43
C LEU A 4 5.71 -21.04 -6.83
N SER A 5 4.87 -21.40 -7.80
CA SER A 5 4.95 -20.90 -9.18
C SER A 5 4.36 -19.50 -9.41
N ALA A 6 3.60 -18.94 -8.47
CA ALA A 6 3.02 -17.59 -8.65
C ALA A 6 4.09 -16.48 -8.68
N TRP A 7 5.25 -16.72 -8.06
CA TRP A 7 6.43 -15.85 -8.14
C TRP A 7 7.31 -16.16 -9.36
N ALA A 8 7.21 -17.38 -9.92
CA ALA A 8 7.94 -17.77 -11.11
C ALA A 8 7.26 -17.27 -12.40
N GLU A 9 5.92 -17.24 -12.47
CA GLU A 9 5.21 -16.82 -13.69
C GLU A 9 5.18 -15.31 -13.92
N THR A 10 5.51 -14.50 -12.91
CA THR A 10 5.68 -13.05 -13.08
C THR A 10 7.07 -12.64 -13.59
N THR A 11 8.00 -13.58 -13.77
CA THR A 11 9.36 -13.30 -14.30
C THR A 11 9.45 -13.22 -15.83
N LYS A 12 8.31 -13.12 -16.55
CA LYS A 12 8.28 -12.85 -18.01
C LYS A 12 7.81 -11.45 -18.41
N THR A 13 7.63 -10.56 -17.45
CA THR A 13 7.43 -9.13 -17.73
C THR A 13 8.51 -8.33 -17.02
N ASN A 14 9.25 -7.50 -17.76
CA ASN A 14 10.23 -6.54 -17.25
C ASN A 14 9.57 -5.42 -16.41
N THR A 15 8.78 -5.80 -15.41
CA THR A 15 8.07 -4.86 -14.54
C THR A 15 9.03 -4.43 -13.45
N THR A 16 9.36 -3.14 -13.39
CA THR A 16 10.26 -2.60 -12.38
C THR A 16 9.65 -2.74 -10.97
N ALA A 17 10.48 -2.81 -9.92
CA ALA A 17 9.95 -2.85 -8.55
C ALA A 17 9.03 -1.65 -8.28
N GLY A 18 9.35 -0.46 -8.82
CA GLY A 18 8.49 0.72 -8.69
C GLY A 18 7.06 0.48 -9.17
N THR A 19 6.89 -0.17 -10.32
CA THR A 19 5.57 -0.52 -10.86
C THR A 19 4.83 -1.55 -9.99
N GLN A 20 5.55 -2.50 -9.40
CA GLN A 20 4.95 -3.47 -8.47
C GLN A 20 4.49 -2.80 -7.16
N PHE A 21 5.30 -1.89 -6.61
CA PHE A 21 4.92 -1.12 -5.43
C PHE A 21 3.72 -0.22 -5.70
N GLU A 22 3.68 0.48 -6.83
CA GLU A 22 2.53 1.29 -7.23
C GLU A 22 1.27 0.43 -7.37
N ALA A 23 1.35 -0.71 -8.05
CA ALA A 23 0.23 -1.62 -8.20
C ALA A 23 -0.28 -2.12 -6.84
N ALA A 24 0.60 -2.51 -5.93
CA ALA A 24 0.23 -2.98 -4.60
C ALA A 24 -0.37 -1.86 -3.72
N LEU A 25 0.19 -0.65 -3.76
CA LEU A 25 -0.35 0.52 -3.05
C LEU A 25 -1.76 0.91 -3.55
N LEU A 26 -2.05 0.65 -4.82
CA LEU A 26 -3.35 0.91 -5.45
C LEU A 26 -4.24 -0.34 -5.50
N CYS A 27 -3.98 -1.35 -4.67
CA CYS A 27 -4.74 -2.60 -4.60
C CYS A 27 -4.86 -3.40 -5.92
N LYS A 28 -4.01 -3.13 -6.92
CA LYS A 28 -3.99 -3.82 -8.23
C LYS A 28 -3.16 -5.10 -8.22
N SER A 29 -2.38 -5.32 -7.17
CA SER A 29 -1.59 -6.55 -6.98
C SER A 29 -1.42 -6.85 -5.49
N ALA A 30 -0.95 -8.06 -5.17
CA ALA A 30 -0.59 -8.41 -3.80
C ALA A 30 0.54 -7.52 -3.26
N PRO A 31 0.54 -7.24 -1.93
CA PRO A 31 1.69 -6.67 -1.25
C PRO A 31 2.95 -7.49 -1.50
N ILE A 32 4.10 -6.80 -1.58
CA ILE A 32 5.39 -7.46 -1.65
C ILE A 32 5.75 -7.89 -0.21
N ASP A 33 5.87 -9.18 0.04
CA ASP A 33 6.37 -9.72 1.31
C ASP A 33 7.88 -10.02 1.18
N ALA A 34 8.70 -9.10 1.64
CA ALA A 34 10.16 -9.24 1.62
C ALA A 34 10.74 -9.91 2.87
N ARG A 35 9.97 -10.71 3.62
CA ARG A 35 10.56 -11.64 4.60
C ARG A 35 11.39 -12.73 3.93
N ASP A 36 11.12 -13.01 2.65
CA ASP A 36 11.96 -13.83 1.79
C ASP A 36 13.27 -13.11 1.43
N SER A 37 14.40 -13.81 1.60
CA SER A 37 15.74 -13.27 1.36
C SER A 37 16.04 -12.99 -0.11
N ASP A 38 15.45 -13.73 -1.04
CA ASP A 38 15.66 -13.55 -2.48
C ASP A 38 14.95 -12.29 -2.95
N ILE A 39 13.72 -12.06 -2.46
CA ILE A 39 12.96 -10.82 -2.71
C ILE A 39 13.74 -9.62 -2.16
N THR A 40 14.20 -9.70 -0.90
CA THR A 40 15.02 -8.64 -0.29
C THR A 40 16.27 -8.34 -1.11
N THR A 41 16.95 -9.38 -1.61
CA THR A 41 18.16 -9.24 -2.43
C THR A 41 17.85 -8.53 -3.75
N GLN A 42 16.73 -8.86 -4.42
CA GLN A 42 16.31 -8.21 -5.65
C GLN A 42 15.93 -6.73 -5.43
N LEU A 43 15.25 -6.41 -4.33
CA LEU A 43 14.89 -5.03 -3.96
C LEU A 43 16.15 -4.19 -3.66
N ASN A 44 17.12 -4.75 -2.94
CA ASN A 44 18.38 -4.09 -2.64
C ASN A 44 19.19 -3.73 -3.91
N LYS A 45 19.17 -4.61 -4.94
CA LYS A 45 19.79 -4.31 -6.25
C LYS A 45 19.18 -3.08 -6.92
N GLN A 46 17.89 -2.82 -6.66
CA GLN A 46 17.15 -1.65 -7.15
C GLN A 46 17.21 -0.45 -6.19
N LYS A 47 18.11 -0.48 -5.19
CA LYS A 47 18.30 0.59 -4.19
C LYS A 47 17.07 0.85 -3.31
N ILE A 48 16.31 -0.22 -3.04
CA ILE A 48 15.20 -0.24 -2.08
C ILE A 48 15.67 -1.03 -0.86
N THR A 49 15.84 -0.34 0.27
CA THR A 49 16.23 -0.99 1.52
C THR A 49 15.00 -1.57 2.21
N VAL A 50 15.08 -2.82 2.63
CA VAL A 50 14.04 -3.51 3.39
C VAL A 50 14.45 -3.63 4.86
N LYS A 51 13.54 -3.34 5.78
CA LYS A 51 13.70 -3.62 7.20
C LYS A 51 12.50 -4.44 7.69
N ASN A 52 12.77 -5.63 8.22
CA ASN A 52 11.79 -6.35 9.02
C ASN A 52 11.88 -5.88 10.47
N LEU A 53 10.81 -5.24 10.94
CA LEU A 53 10.70 -4.68 12.28
C LEU A 53 10.22 -5.73 13.30
N GLU A 54 9.75 -6.88 12.83
CA GLU A 54 9.26 -7.98 13.66
C GLU A 54 9.64 -9.32 13.03
N LYS A 55 10.79 -9.88 13.43
CA LYS A 55 11.39 -11.04 12.75
C LYS A 55 10.57 -12.32 12.88
N ASP A 56 10.05 -12.58 14.08
CA ASP A 56 9.43 -13.86 14.45
C ASP A 56 7.91 -13.72 14.67
N GLY A 57 7.33 -12.62 14.22
CA GLY A 57 5.93 -12.29 14.47
C GLY A 57 5.16 -11.93 13.20
N LEU A 58 4.21 -11.02 13.37
CA LEU A 58 3.35 -10.56 12.30
C LEU A 58 4.13 -9.81 11.22
N ILE A 59 3.53 -9.65 10.04
CA ILE A 59 4.20 -8.90 8.97
C ILE A 59 4.36 -7.46 9.43
N ASN A 60 5.61 -7.00 9.51
CA ASN A 60 5.93 -5.62 9.84
C ASN A 60 7.18 -5.19 9.07
N LEU A 61 6.98 -4.87 7.79
CA LEU A 61 8.06 -4.51 6.87
C LEU A 61 8.05 -3.01 6.60
N GLU A 62 9.24 -2.46 6.43
CA GLU A 62 9.48 -1.10 5.97
C GLU A 62 10.41 -1.11 4.76
N TYR A 63 9.97 -0.45 3.70
CA TYR A 63 10.68 -0.28 2.45
C TYR A 63 11.09 1.18 2.31
N ARG A 64 12.38 1.43 2.04
CA ARG A 64 12.92 2.79 1.85
C ARG A 64 13.53 2.91 0.47
N PHE A 65 13.03 3.88 -0.29
CA PHE A 65 13.48 4.14 -1.65
C PHE A 65 14.56 5.21 -1.65
N THR A 66 15.75 4.89 -2.18
CA THR A 66 16.80 5.90 -2.35
C THR A 66 16.39 6.98 -3.34
N LYS A 67 15.73 6.59 -4.43
CA LYS A 67 15.05 7.48 -5.37
C LYS A 67 13.55 7.34 -5.15
N PRO A 68 12.84 8.38 -4.67
CA PRO A 68 11.40 8.30 -4.41
C PRO A 68 10.61 7.86 -5.64
N LEU A 69 9.62 6.99 -5.44
CA LEU A 69 8.64 6.65 -6.46
C LEU A 69 7.74 7.86 -6.71
N GLN A 70 7.40 8.11 -7.97
CA GLN A 70 6.40 9.10 -8.35
C GLN A 70 5.11 8.36 -8.72
N ILE A 71 4.04 8.62 -8.00
CA ILE A 71 2.72 8.02 -8.23
C ILE A 71 1.73 9.18 -8.36
N ALA A 72 1.16 9.36 -9.55
CA ALA A 72 0.41 10.55 -9.91
C ALA A 72 1.17 11.85 -9.55
N ASN A 73 0.62 12.69 -8.68
CA ASN A 73 1.23 13.94 -8.21
C ASN A 73 1.98 13.81 -6.86
N ALA A 74 2.23 12.58 -6.39
CA ALA A 74 2.81 12.31 -5.09
C ALA A 74 4.17 11.60 -5.17
N SER A 75 5.07 11.99 -4.26
CA SER A 75 6.40 11.40 -4.11
C SER A 75 6.43 10.47 -2.89
N VAL A 76 6.82 9.22 -3.10
CA VAL A 76 6.83 8.16 -2.07
C VAL A 76 8.26 7.71 -1.81
N SER A 77 8.72 7.92 -0.57
CA SER A 77 10.06 7.51 -0.13
C SER A 77 10.04 6.33 0.83
N VAL A 78 8.89 6.06 1.47
CA VAL A 78 8.72 4.98 2.44
C VAL A 78 7.41 4.26 2.16
N VAL A 79 7.46 2.94 2.16
CA VAL A 79 6.29 2.06 2.18
C VAL A 79 6.37 1.14 3.39
N ARG A 80 5.23 0.81 3.97
CA ARG A 80 5.06 -0.08 5.11
C ARG A 80 4.13 -1.22 4.71
N TYR A 81 4.44 -2.40 5.18
CA TYR A 81 3.53 -3.55 5.10
C TYR A 81 3.29 -4.06 6.52
N LEU A 82 2.04 -3.97 6.97
CA LEU A 82 1.57 -4.53 8.22
C LEU A 82 0.58 -5.65 7.89
N GLY A 83 0.73 -6.83 8.47
CA GLY A 83 -0.20 -7.94 8.25
C GLY A 83 -0.55 -8.61 9.57
N ASP A 84 -1.84 -8.58 9.91
CA ASP A 84 -2.50 -9.25 11.04
C ASP A 84 -3.76 -9.98 10.52
N SER A 85 -4.95 -9.79 11.12
CA SER A 85 -6.26 -10.29 10.66
C SER A 85 -6.81 -9.47 9.47
N GLY A 86 -5.92 -9.10 8.56
CA GLY A 86 -6.07 -8.05 7.59
C GLY A 86 -4.72 -7.38 7.33
N SER A 87 -4.52 -6.89 6.12
CA SER A 87 -3.21 -6.44 5.66
C SER A 87 -3.26 -5.02 5.13
N TYR A 88 -2.31 -4.20 5.57
CA TYR A 88 -2.16 -2.80 5.22
C TYR A 88 -0.83 -2.61 4.51
N PHE A 89 -0.90 -2.26 3.23
CA PHE A 89 0.27 -1.91 2.42
C PHE A 89 0.21 -0.45 2.02
N PHE A 90 1.06 0.39 2.61
CA PHE A 90 0.86 1.83 2.58
C PHE A 90 2.12 2.67 2.51
N ALA A 91 2.00 3.82 1.89
CA ALA A 91 3.07 4.78 1.69
C ALA A 91 2.94 5.96 2.66
N VAL A 92 4.08 6.54 3.01
CA VAL A 92 4.15 7.95 3.45
C VAL A 92 4.55 8.77 2.23
N ALA A 93 3.62 9.61 1.78
CA ALA A 93 3.73 10.35 0.53
C ALA A 93 3.83 11.85 0.78
N LYS A 94 4.47 12.55 -0.17
CA LYS A 94 4.54 14.01 -0.21
C LYS A 94 3.87 14.54 -1.47
N GLY A 95 2.95 15.48 -1.31
CA GLY A 95 2.23 16.11 -2.42
C GLY A 95 0.91 16.74 -2.00
N ASP A 96 0.09 17.07 -2.98
CA ASP A 96 -1.28 17.55 -2.75
C ASP A 96 -2.23 16.35 -2.64
N MET A 97 -2.71 16.08 -1.43
CA MET A 97 -3.54 14.92 -1.13
C MET A 97 -4.90 14.95 -1.84
N ALA A 98 -5.52 16.12 -1.98
CA ALA A 98 -6.83 16.23 -2.63
C ALA A 98 -6.74 15.98 -4.13
N THR A 99 -5.68 16.50 -4.76
CA THR A 99 -5.34 16.26 -6.16
C THR A 99 -5.01 14.79 -6.38
N PHE A 100 -4.26 14.17 -5.45
CA PHE A 100 -3.97 12.74 -5.49
C PHE A 100 -5.24 11.90 -5.41
N ALA A 101 -6.09 12.15 -4.42
CA ALA A 101 -7.38 11.46 -4.26
C ALA A 101 -8.23 11.55 -5.52
N LYS A 102 -8.34 12.76 -6.10
CA LYS A 102 -9.06 12.97 -7.36
C LYS A 102 -8.45 12.20 -8.53
N SER A 103 -7.12 12.09 -8.62
CA SER A 103 -6.45 11.41 -9.73
C SER A 103 -6.71 9.90 -9.80
N ILE A 104 -7.17 9.32 -8.69
CA ILE A 104 -7.53 7.91 -8.60
C ILE A 104 -9.03 7.71 -8.34
N ASP A 105 -9.87 8.74 -8.50
CA ASP A 105 -11.32 8.67 -8.26
C ASP A 105 -11.73 8.31 -6.82
N ALA A 106 -10.86 8.59 -5.84
CA ALA A 106 -11.18 8.44 -4.42
C ALA A 106 -12.14 9.53 -3.94
N LYS A 107 -13.09 9.15 -3.09
CA LYS A 107 -14.14 10.02 -2.55
C LYS A 107 -13.91 10.25 -1.06
N PRO A 108 -14.37 11.38 -0.49
CA PRO A 108 -14.29 11.59 0.96
C PRO A 108 -14.98 10.46 1.73
N VAL A 109 -14.38 10.01 2.83
CA VAL A 109 -14.98 8.97 3.70
C VAL A 109 -16.23 9.55 4.36
N PRO A 110 -17.42 8.97 4.14
CA PRO A 110 -18.64 9.42 4.79
C PRO A 110 -18.60 9.10 6.28
N VAL A 111 -19.30 9.89 7.10
CA VAL A 111 -19.26 9.79 8.57
C VAL A 111 -19.57 8.37 9.04
N GLN A 112 -20.53 7.69 8.41
CA GLN A 112 -20.97 6.35 8.76
C GLN A 112 -19.90 5.27 8.53
N LEU A 113 -18.93 5.51 7.65
CA LEU A 113 -17.86 4.57 7.34
C LEU A 113 -16.55 4.89 8.04
N LYS A 114 -16.49 5.97 8.84
CA LYS A 114 -15.24 6.35 9.52
C LYS A 114 -14.76 5.29 10.49
N GLU A 115 -15.63 4.56 11.16
CA GLU A 115 -15.17 3.50 12.08
C GLU A 115 -14.42 2.37 11.37
N THR A 116 -14.71 2.14 10.09
CA THR A 116 -14.13 1.03 9.31
C THR A 116 -13.05 1.48 8.33
N LEU A 117 -13.20 2.66 7.73
CA LEU A 117 -12.37 3.14 6.61
C LEU A 117 -11.57 4.41 6.95
N SER A 118 -11.58 4.86 8.20
CA SER A 118 -10.80 6.04 8.60
C SER A 118 -9.31 5.73 8.65
N TRP A 119 -8.54 6.40 7.79
CA TRP A 119 -7.08 6.44 7.91
C TRP A 119 -6.57 7.81 8.30
N GLY A 120 -5.98 7.90 9.49
CA GLY A 120 -5.54 9.16 10.09
C GLY A 120 -6.71 10.01 10.59
N ASP A 121 -6.45 11.27 10.89
CA ASP A 121 -7.38 12.15 11.61
C ASP A 121 -8.08 13.19 10.72
N ILE A 122 -7.45 13.56 9.61
CA ILE A 122 -7.82 14.76 8.83
C ILE A 122 -7.97 14.38 7.36
N ASN A 123 -9.05 14.87 6.73
CA ASN A 123 -9.32 14.79 5.28
C ASN A 123 -9.07 13.39 4.71
N GLN A 124 -9.98 12.47 5.04
CA GLN A 124 -9.90 11.06 4.68
C GLN A 124 -10.65 10.80 3.37
N TYR A 125 -10.05 10.00 2.49
CA TYR A 125 -10.65 9.53 1.25
C TYR A 125 -10.53 8.02 1.13
N TYR A 126 -11.44 7.43 0.35
CA TYR A 126 -11.41 6.01 0.05
C TYR A 126 -11.84 5.74 -1.40
N GLN A 127 -11.42 4.59 -1.91
CA GLN A 127 -11.88 4.03 -3.16
C GLN A 127 -11.95 2.51 -3.01
N HIS A 128 -13.15 1.94 -3.16
CA HIS A 128 -13.26 0.50 -3.33
C HIS A 128 -12.77 0.10 -4.72
N THR A 129 -11.98 -0.96 -4.80
CA THR A 129 -11.49 -1.50 -6.07
C THR A 129 -12.55 -2.27 -6.85
N THR A 130 -13.58 -2.75 -6.15
CA THR A 130 -14.73 -3.48 -6.68
C THR A 130 -15.98 -3.06 -5.93
N ASP A 131 -17.15 -3.38 -6.48
CA ASP A 131 -18.42 -3.02 -5.84
C ASP A 131 -18.63 -3.79 -4.53
N VAL A 132 -19.22 -3.12 -3.54
CA VAL A 132 -19.67 -3.75 -2.30
C VAL A 132 -20.89 -4.60 -2.61
N THR A 133 -20.83 -5.90 -2.28
CA THR A 133 -21.91 -6.86 -2.50
C THR A 133 -22.16 -7.68 -1.24
N ALA A 134 -23.25 -8.47 -1.21
CA ALA A 134 -23.52 -9.36 -0.09
C ALA A 134 -22.40 -10.42 0.10
N ASP A 135 -21.81 -10.88 -1.00
CA ASP A 135 -20.74 -11.88 -1.01
C ASP A 135 -19.34 -11.25 -0.78
N ASN A 136 -19.22 -9.93 -1.00
CA ASN A 136 -18.00 -9.16 -0.74
C ASN A 136 -18.34 -7.84 -0.03
N PRO A 137 -18.66 -7.91 1.27
CA PRO A 137 -19.04 -6.72 2.04
C PRO A 137 -17.85 -5.79 2.32
N TYR A 138 -16.62 -6.29 2.25
CA TYR A 138 -15.39 -5.54 2.47
C TYR A 138 -14.40 -5.75 1.31
N PRO A 139 -14.65 -5.12 0.14
CA PRO A 139 -13.71 -5.20 -0.97
C PRO A 139 -12.37 -4.54 -0.59
N ASP A 140 -11.31 -4.96 -1.29
CA ASP A 140 -10.02 -4.27 -1.29
C ASP A 140 -10.25 -2.76 -1.49
N THR A 141 -9.70 -1.98 -0.57
CA THR A 141 -10.00 -0.55 -0.50
C THR A 141 -8.71 0.25 -0.44
N ILE A 142 -8.58 1.21 -1.36
CA ILE A 142 -7.53 2.22 -1.27
C ILE A 142 -8.00 3.26 -0.26
N LEU A 143 -7.19 3.52 0.75
CA LEU A 143 -7.45 4.53 1.76
C LEU A 143 -6.41 5.65 1.63
N ILE A 144 -6.82 6.88 1.90
CA ILE A 144 -5.96 8.06 1.91
C ILE A 144 -6.31 8.91 3.13
N GLY A 145 -5.31 9.44 3.83
CA GLY A 145 -5.55 10.42 4.87
C GLY A 145 -4.27 10.91 5.52
N ARG A 146 -4.38 11.69 6.58
CA ARG A 146 -3.23 12.25 7.30
C ARG A 146 -3.52 12.35 8.78
N ASP A 147 -2.49 12.16 9.60
CA ASP A 147 -2.60 12.34 11.04
C ASP A 147 -2.47 13.82 11.39
N LYS A 148 -2.89 14.18 12.60
CA LYS A 148 -2.61 15.52 13.17
C LYS A 148 -1.11 15.83 13.26
N THR A 149 -0.28 14.79 13.37
CA THR A 149 1.17 14.90 13.50
C THR A 149 1.91 14.88 12.15
N SER A 150 1.22 14.60 11.04
CA SER A 150 1.82 14.62 9.70
C SER A 150 2.32 16.01 9.34
N LYS A 151 3.52 16.09 8.73
CA LYS A 151 4.09 17.38 8.29
C LYS A 151 3.26 17.98 7.16
N GLN A 152 3.44 19.27 6.90
CA GLN A 152 2.78 19.92 5.78
C GLN A 152 3.12 19.23 4.46
N GLY A 153 2.08 18.90 3.69
CA GLY A 153 2.21 18.18 2.42
C GLY A 153 2.49 16.69 2.55
N GLU A 154 2.58 16.13 3.77
CA GLU A 154 2.64 14.68 3.99
C GLU A 154 1.25 14.09 4.21
N PHE A 155 1.03 12.92 3.61
CA PHE A 155 -0.17 12.11 3.79
C PHE A 155 0.16 10.63 3.62
N TYR A 156 -0.75 9.77 4.08
CA TYR A 156 -0.69 8.33 3.88
C TYR A 156 -1.66 7.93 2.78
N PHE A 157 -1.27 6.94 2.00
CA PHE A 157 -2.21 6.19 1.18
C PHE A 157 -1.75 4.76 1.01
N GLY A 158 -2.68 3.87 0.70
CA GLY A 158 -2.34 2.47 0.54
C GLY A 158 -3.55 1.58 0.39
N CYS A 159 -3.27 0.29 0.25
CA CYS A 159 -4.27 -0.74 0.13
C CYS A 159 -4.57 -1.37 1.48
N LEU A 160 -5.85 -1.39 1.84
CA LEU A 160 -6.41 -2.22 2.88
C LEU A 160 -7.04 -3.46 2.25
N ARG A 161 -6.61 -4.63 2.73
CA ARG A 161 -7.16 -5.94 2.36
C ARG A 161 -7.63 -6.67 3.61
N PHE A 162 -8.82 -7.24 3.55
CA PHE A 162 -9.36 -8.05 4.63
C PHE A 162 -9.02 -9.52 4.36
N ASP A 163 -8.51 -10.21 5.38
CA ASP A 163 -8.34 -11.66 5.33
C ASP A 163 -9.70 -12.29 5.66
N TYR A 164 -10.24 -13.08 4.74
CA TYR A 164 -11.48 -13.84 4.93
C TYR A 164 -11.17 -15.30 5.24
#